data_AF-A0A2S9FW19-F1
#
_entry.id   AF-A0A2S9FW19-F1
#
_cell.length_a   1.000
_cell.length_b   1.000
_cell.length_c   1.000
_cell.angle_alpha   90.00
_cell.angle_beta   90.00
_cell.angle_gamma   90.00
#
_symmetry.space_group_name_H-M   'P 1'
#
loop_
_entity.id
_entity.type
_entity.pdbx_description
1 polymer ?
#
loop_
_entity_poly.entity_id
_entity_poly.type
_entity_poly.pdbx_seq_one_letter_code
_entity_poly.pdbx_strand_id
1 'polypeptide(L)'
;GIALRVHGHARALAAGLAAAGVEVVHQSFFDTVLARVPGRAHAVRAAAKERGINVWAPDADHVSVACDEATTERHIADVLAAFSA
;
A
#
# COMPACT_ATOMS: atom_id res chain seq x y z
N GLY A 1 2.98 -18.14 -11.92
CA GLY A 1 3.46 -18.64 -10.63
C GLY A 1 3.10 -17.67 -9.52
N ILE A 2 3.11 -18.11 -8.26
CA ILE A 2 2.71 -17.29 -7.08
C ILE A 2 3.50 -15.97 -7.02
N ALA A 3 4.83 -16.02 -7.21
CA ALA A 3 5.70 -14.84 -7.24
C ALA A 3 5.27 -13.77 -8.27
N LEU A 4 4.82 -14.16 -9.47
CA LEU A 4 4.37 -13.22 -10.50
C LEU A 4 3.04 -12.55 -10.12
N ARG A 5 2.15 -13.28 -9.45
CA ARG A 5 0.88 -12.72 -8.96
C ARG A 5 1.11 -11.72 -7.83
N VAL A 6 1.92 -12.09 -6.85
CA VAL A 6 2.27 -11.21 -5.72
C VAL A 6 2.92 -9.92 -6.21
N HIS A 7 3.92 -10.04 -7.10
CA HIS A 7 4.54 -8.87 -7.73
C HIS A 7 3.54 -8.04 -8.53
N GLY A 8 2.60 -8.69 -9.24
CA GLY A 8 1.51 -8.02 -9.95
C GLY A 8 0.63 -7.16 -9.03
N HIS A 9 0.25 -7.67 -7.86
CA HIS A 9 -0.51 -6.91 -6.87
C HIS A 9 0.26 -5.71 -6.30
N ALA A 10 1.54 -5.89 -5.97
CA ALA A 10 2.39 -4.79 -5.52
C ALA A 10 2.55 -3.70 -6.60
N ARG A 11 2.68 -4.09 -7.88
CA ARG A 11 2.71 -3.14 -9.00
C ARG A 11 1.38 -2.40 -9.17
N ALA A 12 0.25 -3.09 -9.03
CA ALA A 12 -1.06 -2.47 -9.11
C ALA A 12 -1.27 -1.44 -7.99
N LEU A 13 -0.84 -1.78 -6.77
CA LEU A 13 -0.86 -0.86 -5.63
C LEU A 13 -0.01 0.38 -5.90
N ALA A 14 1.25 0.20 -6.31
CA ALA A 14 2.15 1.31 -6.60
C ALA A 14 1.62 2.23 -7.71
N ALA A 15 1.03 1.66 -8.77
CA ALA A 15 0.41 2.41 -9.85
C ALA A 15 -0.82 3.22 -9.36
N GLY A 16 -1.66 2.61 -8.53
CA GLY A 16 -2.83 3.29 -7.95
C GLY A 16 -2.43 4.45 -7.02
N LEU A 17 -1.40 4.26 -6.19
CA LEU A 17 -0.86 5.31 -5.32
C LEU A 17 -0.30 6.48 -6.14
N ALA A 18 0.51 6.19 -7.15
CA ALA A 18 1.06 7.21 -8.04
C ALA A 18 -0.05 7.99 -8.78
N ALA A 19 -1.09 7.31 -9.26
CA ALA A 19 -2.24 7.94 -9.90
C ALA A 19 -3.02 8.86 -8.94
N ALA A 20 -3.03 8.54 -7.64
CA ALA A 20 -3.60 9.37 -6.58
C ALA A 20 -2.67 10.49 -6.08
N GLY A 21 -1.49 10.67 -6.69
CA GLY A 21 -0.51 11.68 -6.29
C GLY A 21 0.30 11.33 -5.05
N VAL A 22 0.26 10.07 -4.60
CA VAL A 22 1.09 9.58 -3.48
C VAL A 22 2.44 9.11 -4.03
N GLU A 23 3.52 9.62 -3.43
CA GLU A 23 4.88 9.26 -3.81
C GLU A 23 5.20 7.82 -3.34
N VAL A 24 5.63 6.97 -4.27
CA VAL A 24 6.21 5.66 -3.97
C VAL A 24 7.73 5.81 -3.91
N VAL A 25 8.32 5.59 -2.73
CA VAL A 25 9.70 5.94 -2.42
C VAL A 25 10.72 5.14 -3.25
N HIS A 26 10.40 3.89 -3.58
CA HIS A 26 11.29 3.01 -4.33
C HIS A 26 10.72 2.69 -5.72
N GLN A 27 11.54 2.86 -6.75
CA GLN A 27 11.17 2.50 -8.13
C GLN A 27 11.23 1.00 -8.41
N SER A 28 11.96 0.24 -7.57
CA SER A 28 12.11 -1.20 -7.67
C SER A 28 11.72 -1.85 -6.35
N PHE A 29 10.83 -2.84 -6.43
CA PHE A 29 10.32 -3.60 -5.32
C PHE A 29 9.81 -4.95 -5.83
N PHE A 30 9.72 -5.93 -4.93
CA PHE A 30 9.09 -7.21 -5.25
C PHE A 30 7.62 -7.18 -4.85
N ASP A 31 7.35 -7.33 -3.55
CA ASP A 31 6.01 -7.45 -2.98
C ASP A 31 5.65 -6.33 -2.01
N THR A 32 6.62 -5.49 -1.64
CA THR A 32 6.48 -4.46 -0.61
C THR A 32 6.63 -3.07 -1.22
N VAL A 33 5.63 -2.22 -0.99
CA VAL A 33 5.58 -0.82 -1.46
C VAL A 33 5.71 0.11 -0.27
N LEU A 34 6.60 1.10 -0.36
CA LEU A 34 6.74 2.18 0.62
C LEU A 34 6.18 3.48 0.04
N ALA A 35 5.12 3.99 0.67
CA ALA A 35 4.42 5.20 0.28
C ALA A 35 4.75 6.35 1.23
N ARG A 36 4.99 7.55 0.70
CA ARG A 36 5.23 8.76 1.48
C ARG A 36 3.94 9.59 1.59
N VAL A 37 3.52 9.80 2.82
CA VAL A 37 2.29 10.47 3.25
C VAL A 37 2.59 11.43 4.42
N PRO A 38 3.20 12.59 4.15
CA PRO A 38 3.71 13.49 5.19
C PRO A 38 2.65 13.85 6.24
N GLY A 39 2.95 13.58 7.52
CA GLY A 39 2.09 13.79 8.68
C GLY A 39 0.81 12.94 8.74
N ARG A 40 0.59 12.04 7.77
CA ARG A 40 -0.67 11.30 7.59
C ARG A 40 -0.55 9.80 7.85
N ALA A 41 0.64 9.26 8.14
CA ALA A 41 0.84 7.81 8.27
C ALA A 41 -0.10 7.16 9.31
N HIS A 42 -0.34 7.83 10.44
CA HIS A 42 -1.27 7.33 11.46
C HIS A 42 -2.72 7.30 10.97
N ALA A 43 -3.18 8.31 10.23
CA ALA A 43 -4.53 8.38 9.69
C ALA A 43 -4.75 7.29 8.62
N VAL A 44 -3.79 7.13 7.70
CA VAL A 44 -3.83 6.07 6.69
C VAL A 44 -3.85 4.69 7.34
N ARG A 45 -3.01 4.46 8.36
CA ARG A 45 -2.99 3.19 9.10
C ARG A 45 -4.32 2.92 9.82
N ALA A 46 -4.94 3.93 10.42
CA ALA A 46 -6.25 3.79 11.05
C ALA A 46 -7.34 3.44 10.01
N ALA A 47 -7.38 4.16 8.88
CA ALA A 47 -8.31 3.91 7.79
C ALA A 47 -8.14 2.50 7.18
N ALA A 48 -6.89 2.02 7.04
CA ALA A 48 -6.63 0.64 6.62
C ALA A 48 -7.16 -0.37 7.66
N LYS A 49 -6.96 -0.07 8.95
CA LYS A 49 -7.41 -0.93 10.05
C LYS A 49 -8.93 -1.06 10.10
N GLU A 50 -9.68 0.01 9.85
CA GLU A 50 -11.14 0.00 9.73
C GLU A 50 -11.64 -0.92 8.61
N ARG A 51 -10.82 -1.12 7.57
CA ARG A 51 -11.09 -2.04 6.45
C ARG A 51 -10.58 -3.47 6.73
N GLY A 52 -10.09 -3.74 7.94
CA GLY A 52 -9.55 -5.04 8.33
C GLY A 52 -8.11 -5.30 7.85
N ILE A 53 -7.40 -4.27 7.38
CA ILE A 53 -6.06 -4.39 6.81
C ILE A 53 -5.01 -3.82 7.77
N ASN A 54 -3.95 -4.58 8.03
CA ASN A 54 -2.81 -4.08 8.80
C ASN A 54 -1.72 -3.60 7.84
N VAL A 55 -1.29 -2.35 8.02
CA VAL A 55 -0.13 -1.77 7.33
C VAL A 55 0.92 -1.36 8.36
N TRP A 56 2.18 -1.28 7.92
CA TRP A 56 3.28 -0.82 8.77
C TRP A 56 3.52 0.67 8.55
N ALA A 57 3.66 1.44 9.64
CA ALA A 57 3.96 2.87 9.59
C ALA A 57 5.16 3.12 10.52
N PRO A 58 6.40 3.14 10.00
CA PRO A 58 7.60 3.29 10.81
C PRO A 58 7.74 4.67 11.46
N ASP A 59 7.14 5.68 10.85
CA ASP A 59 7.19 7.08 11.27
C ASP A 59 5.87 7.79 10.89
N ALA A 60 5.83 9.12 11.05
CA ALA A 60 4.66 9.94 10.76
C ALA A 60 4.40 10.17 9.26
N ASP A 61 5.37 9.86 8.41
CA ASP A 61 5.43 10.25 7.01
C ASP A 61 5.40 9.07 6.04
N HIS A 62 5.56 7.83 6.51
CA HIS A 62 5.64 6.66 5.64
C HIS A 62 4.67 5.55 6.03
N VAL A 63 4.13 4.88 5.01
CA VAL A 63 3.33 3.66 5.15
C VAL A 63 3.88 2.60 4.20
N SER A 64 4.20 1.43 4.75
CA SER A 64 4.64 0.26 4.03
C SER A 64 3.52 -0.76 3.94
N VAL A 65 3.33 -1.31 2.74
CA VAL A 65 2.32 -2.32 2.42
C VAL A 65 3.00 -3.49 1.72
N ALA A 66 2.92 -4.67 2.32
CA ALA A 66 3.39 -5.91 1.73
C ALA A 66 2.20 -6.69 1.14
N CYS A 67 2.36 -7.19 -0.08
CA CYS A 67 1.43 -8.09 -0.75
C CYS A 67 1.95 -9.53 -0.62
N ASP A 68 1.04 -10.50 -0.55
CA ASP A 68 1.35 -11.92 -0.44
C ASP A 68 0.43 -12.77 -1.32
N GLU A 69 0.54 -14.09 -1.21
CA GLU A 69 -0.24 -15.03 -2.03
C GLU A 69 -1.76 -14.98 -1.79
N ALA A 70 -2.17 -14.49 -0.62
CA ALA A 70 -3.57 -14.30 -0.21
C ALA A 70 -4.09 -12.89 -0.54
N THR A 71 -3.22 -12.01 -1.05
CA THR A 71 -3.62 -10.69 -1.52
C THR A 71 -4.52 -10.80 -2.74
N THR A 72 -5.60 -10.01 -2.75
CA THR A 72 -6.62 -9.99 -3.80
C THR A 72 -6.77 -8.58 -4.34
N GLU A 73 -7.42 -8.42 -5.50
CA GLU A 73 -7.70 -7.10 -6.07
C GLU A 73 -8.55 -6.23 -5.13
N ARG A 74 -9.46 -6.84 -4.37
CA ARG A 74 -10.25 -6.14 -3.35
C ARG A 74 -9.36 -5.60 -2.23
N HIS A 75 -8.38 -6.36 -1.76
CA HIS A 75 -7.42 -5.85 -0.78
C HIS A 75 -6.65 -4.64 -1.32
N ILE A 76 -6.27 -4.65 -2.61
CA ILE A 76 -5.61 -3.50 -3.24
C ILE A 76 -6.53 -2.27 -3.27
N ALA A 77 -7.79 -2.45 -3.67
CA ALA A 77 -8.76 -1.35 -3.68
C ALA A 77 -9.00 -0.78 -2.27
N ASP A 78 -9.13 -1.64 -1.26
CA ASP A 78 -9.34 -1.24 0.13
C ASP A 78 -8.11 -0.49 0.71
N VAL A 79 -6.89 -0.94 0.39
CA VAL A 79 -5.66 -0.21 0.74
C VAL A 79 -5.66 1.16 0.07
N LEU A 80 -5.88 1.24 -1.24
CA LEU A 80 -5.89 2.52 -1.96
C LEU A 80 -6.91 3.51 -1.39
N ALA A 81 -8.11 3.02 -1.02
CA ALA A 81 -9.13 3.85 -0.38
C ALA A 81 -8.69 4.40 0.99
N ALA A 82 -7.81 3.71 1.72
CA ALA A 82 -7.27 4.20 2.99
C ALA A 82 -6.31 5.39 2.83
N PHE A 83 -5.68 5.55 1.66
CA PHE A 83 -4.80 6.70 1.36
C PHE A 83 -5.56 7.98 1.00
N SER A 84 -6.85 7.87 0.67
CA SER A 84 -7.73 9.01 0.38
C SER A 84 -8.46 9.57 1.61
N ALA A 85 -8.29 8.96 2.78
CA ALA A 85 -8.89 9.39 4.05
C ALA A 85 -8.19 10.61 4.66
#